data_AF-A0A8T5BEH5-F1
#
_entry.id   AF-A0A8T5BEH5-F1
#
_cell.length_a   1.000
_cell.length_b   1.000
_cell.length_c   1.000
_cell.angle_alpha   90.00
_cell.angle_beta   90.00
_cell.angle_gamma   90.00
#
_symmetry.space_group_name_H-M   'P 1'
#
loop_
_entity.id
_entity.type
_entity.pdbx_description
1 polymer ?
#
loop_
_entity_poly.entity_id
_entity_poly.type
_entity_poly.pdbx_seq_one_letter_code
_entity_poly.pdbx_strand_id
1 'polypeptide(L)' 'MSTLDEIRPAVKVWLERGGRPILGRGGADILEAIMEERSLSRAAQRLGMFQRYIIWSYLNRMSKAVGAKLKL' A
#
# COMPACT_ATOMS: atom_id res chain seq x y z
N MET A 1 32.03 -9.73 16.24
CA MET A 1 31.02 -10.19 15.27
C MET A 1 30.94 -9.14 14.19
N SER A 2 31.35 -9.47 12.98
CA SER A 2 31.51 -8.55 11.85
C SER A 2 30.16 -8.08 11.32
N THR A 3 30.04 -6.78 11.06
CA THR A 3 28.84 -6.06 10.58
C THR A 3 28.25 -6.58 9.26
N LEU A 4 28.88 -7.57 8.62
CA LEU A 4 28.49 -8.16 7.34
C LEU A 4 27.42 -9.26 7.48
N ASP A 5 27.25 -9.84 8.67
CA ASP A 5 26.27 -10.91 8.92
C ASP A 5 24.80 -10.44 8.94
N GLU A 6 24.56 -9.12 8.93
CA GLU A 6 23.21 -8.53 8.95
C GLU A 6 22.72 -8.02 7.58
N ILE A 7 23.48 -8.19 6.51
CA ILE A 7 23.05 -7.75 5.17
C ILE A 7 22.01 -8.73 4.62
N ARG A 8 20.74 -8.35 4.71
CA ARG A 8 19.63 -9.09 4.10
C ARG A 8 19.28 -8.49 2.73
N PRO A 9 19.17 -9.30 1.66
CA PRO A 9 18.68 -8.80 0.38
C PRO A 9 17.23 -8.34 0.55
N ALA A 10 16.95 -7.11 0.14
CA ALA A 10 15.61 -6.53 0.12
C ALA A 10 15.27 -6.15 -1.32
N VAL A 11 14.12 -6.62 -1.81
CA VAL A 11 13.62 -6.27 -3.15
C VAL A 11 12.42 -5.35 -2.98
N LYS A 12 12.46 -4.21 -3.66
CA LYS A 12 11.32 -3.29 -3.75
C LYS A 12 10.57 -3.59 -5.04
N VAL A 13 9.43 -4.26 -4.92
CA VAL A 13 8.53 -4.51 -6.04
C VAL A 13 7.46 -3.42 -6.09
N TRP A 14 7.16 -2.93 -7.29
CA TRP A 14 6.03 -2.04 -7.52
C TRP A 14 5.34 -2.42 -8.84
N LEU A 15 4.04 -2.21 -8.91
CA LEU A 15 3.22 -2.41 -10.10
C LEU A 15 3.13 -1.11 -10.88
N GLU A 16 3.31 -1.18 -12.19
CA GLU A 16 3.14 -0.05 -13.11
C GLU A 16 2.18 -0.41 -14.23
N ARG A 17 1.49 0.60 -14.77
CA ARG A 17 0.71 0.45 -16.01
C ARG A 17 0.82 1.71 -16.84
N GLY A 18 1.21 1.56 -18.11
CA GLY A 18 1.39 2.68 -19.02
C GLY A 18 2.40 3.72 -18.53
N GLY A 19 3.49 3.27 -17.88
CA GLY A 19 4.52 4.16 -17.33
C GLY A 19 4.12 4.92 -16.06
N ARG A 20 2.98 4.56 -15.43
CA ARG A 20 2.54 5.13 -14.15
C ARG A 20 2.60 4.08 -13.04
N PRO A 21 3.24 4.37 -11.90
CA PRO A 21 3.23 3.47 -10.76
C PRO A 21 1.82 3.38 -10.17
N ILE A 22 1.27 2.16 -10.13
CA ILE A 22 -0.03 1.82 -9.57
C ILE A 22 0.09 1.57 -8.07
N LEU A 23 0.99 0.65 -7.68
CA LEU A 23 1.05 0.10 -6.33
C LEU A 23 2.51 -0.16 -5.95
N GLY A 24 3.00 0.55 -4.94
CA GLY A 24 4.25 0.20 -4.26
C GLY A 24 3.98 -0.45 -2.90
N ARG A 25 5.03 -0.72 -2.13
CA ARG A 25 4.94 -1.35 -0.80
C ARG A 25 3.90 -0.69 0.12
N GLY A 26 3.95 0.63 0.28
CA GLY A 26 2.98 1.34 1.14
C GLY A 26 1.53 1.28 0.64
N GLY A 27 1.29 1.11 -0.67
CA GLY A 27 -0.05 0.87 -1.18
C GLY A 27 -0.54 -0.54 -0.91
N ALA A 28 0.37 -1.52 -0.96
CA ALA A 28 0.09 -2.92 -0.63
C ALA A 28 -0.25 -3.07 0.86
N ASP A 29 0.52 -2.43 1.75
CA ASP A 29 0.28 -2.45 3.20
C ASP A 29 -1.10 -1.87 3.55
N ILE A 30 -1.55 -0.84 2.82
CA ILE A 30 -2.90 -0.27 2.95
C ILE A 30 -3.97 -1.28 2.54
N LEU A 31 -3.83 -1.93 1.38
CA LEU A 31 -4.79 -2.92 0.91
C LEU A 31 -4.86 -4.12 1.84
N GLU A 32 -3.71 -4.62 2.30
CA GLU A 32 -3.61 -5.73 3.25
C GLU A 32 -4.33 -5.40 4.56
N ALA A 33 -4.05 -4.23 5.15
CA ALA A 33 -4.72 -3.79 6.37
C ALA A 33 -6.25 -3.64 6.19
N ILE A 34 -6.73 -3.18 5.03
CA ILE A 34 -8.16 -3.09 4.73
C ILE A 34 -8.78 -4.48 4.62
N MET A 35 -8.11 -5.42 3.96
CA MET A 35 -8.61 -6.79 3.82
C MET A 35 -8.68 -7.51 5.17
N GLU A 36 -7.67 -7.35 6.02
CA GLU A 36 -7.63 -7.96 7.35
C GLU A 36 -8.67 -7.37 8.29
N GLU A 37 -8.73 -6.03 8.41
CA GLU A 37 -9.61 -5.37 9.37
C GLU A 37 -11.06 -5.25 8.87
N ARG A 38 -11.31 -5.43 7.56
CA ARG A 38 -12.59 -5.18 6.86
C ARG A 38 -13.21 -3.81 7.16
N SER A 39 -12.39 -2.86 7.61
CA SER A 39 -12.81 -1.54 8.06
C SER A 39 -11.71 -0.52 7.78
N LEU A 40 -12.04 0.49 6.97
CA LEU A 40 -11.14 1.59 6.63
C LEU A 40 -10.63 2.35 7.87
N SER A 41 -11.46 2.46 8.90
CA SER A 41 -11.11 3.17 10.13
C SER A 41 -10.08 2.40 10.96
N ARG A 42 -10.24 1.07 11.04
CA ARG A 42 -9.31 0.20 11.77
C ARG A 42 -8.01 0.01 11.01
N ALA A 43 -8.06 -0.14 9.69
CA ALA A 43 -6.89 -0.15 8.83
C ALA A 43 -6.06 1.14 8.99
N ALA A 44 -6.71 2.31 9.02
CA ALA A 44 -6.05 3.59 9.26
C ALA A 44 -5.37 3.66 10.64
N GLN A 45 -6.05 3.21 11.70
CA GLN A 45 -5.48 3.12 13.05
C GLN A 45 -4.26 2.20 13.09
N ARG A 46 -4.36 1.01 12.50
CA ARG A 46 -3.27 0.01 12.46
C ARG A 46 -2.03 0.55 11.75
N LEU A 47 -2.22 1.31 10.68
CA LEU A 47 -1.13 1.92 9.92
C LEU A 47 -0.60 3.23 10.55
N GLY A 48 -1.14 3.66 11.70
CA GLY A 48 -0.82 4.95 12.30
C GLY A 48 -1.17 6.14 11.41
N MET A 49 -2.03 5.93 10.41
CA MET A 49 -2.41 6.95 9.44
C MET A 49 -3.59 7.73 10.00
N PHE A 50 -3.42 9.05 10.05
CA PHE A 50 -4.30 9.88 10.86
C PHE A 50 -5.76 9.86 10.43
N GLN A 51 -6.14 9.54 9.19
CA GLN A 51 -7.56 9.51 8.77
C GLN A 51 -7.85 8.63 7.54
N ARG A 52 -9.11 8.17 7.44
CA ARG A 52 -9.72 7.50 6.26
C ARG A 52 -9.45 8.24 4.94
N TYR A 53 -9.25 9.56 5.00
CA TYR A 53 -8.97 10.42 3.84
C TYR A 53 -7.68 10.04 3.11
N ILE A 54 -6.60 9.71 3.84
CA ILE A 54 -5.30 9.36 3.22
C ILE A 54 -5.42 8.02 2.48
N ILE A 55 -6.11 7.05 3.06
CA ILE A 55 -6.42 5.77 2.42
C ILE A 55 -7.28 5.98 1.16
N TRP A 56 -8.30 6.82 1.24
CA TRP A 56 -9.14 7.17 0.07
C TRP A 56 -8.35 7.83 -1.06
N SER A 57 -7.42 8.74 -0.73
CA SER A 57 -6.52 9.34 -1.72
C SER A 57 -5.66 8.29 -2.42
N TYR A 58 -5.15 7.32 -1.66
CA TYR A 58 -4.41 6.17 -2.21
C TYR A 58 -5.28 5.31 -3.12
N LEU A 59 -6.48 4.93 -2.67
CA LEU A 59 -7.41 4.12 -3.45
C LEU A 59 -7.88 4.81 -4.73
N ASN A 60 -8.06 6.14 -4.67
CA ASN A 60 -8.41 6.93 -5.85
C ASN A 60 -7.26 6.97 -6.86
N ARG A 61 -6.01 7.11 -6.38
CA ARG A 61 -4.82 7.04 -7.24
C ARG A 61 -4.69 5.66 -7.90
N MET A 62 -4.86 4.58 -7.13
CA MET A 62 -4.83 3.22 -7.65
C MET A 62 -5.95 2.99 -8.67
N SER A 63 -7.19 3.37 -8.37
CA SER A 63 -8.33 3.22 -9.30
C SER A 63 -8.10 3.98 -10.61
N LYS A 64 -7.54 5.20 -10.54
CA LYS A 64 -7.17 5.98 -11.74
C LYS A 64 -6.07 5.30 -12.56
N ALA A 65 -5.10 4.66 -11.92
CA ALA A 65 -4.00 3.98 -12.60
C ALA A 65 -4.43 2.63 -13.21
N VAL A 66 -5.30 1.89 -12.53
CA VAL A 66 -5.91 0.64 -13.02
C VAL A 66 -7.02 0.91 -14.05
N GLY A 67 -7.57 2.13 -14.09
CA GLY A 67 -8.69 2.48 -14.98
C GLY A 67 -9.98 1.72 -14.64
N ALA A 68 -10.07 1.18 -13.43
CA ALA A 68 -11.21 0.44 -12.93
C ALA A 68 -11.46 0.84 -11.48
N LYS A 69 -12.73 0.85 -11.07
CA LYS A 69 -13.11 1.12 -9.69
C LYS A 69 -12.74 -0.11 -8.85
N LEU A 70 -11.81 0.06 -7.91
CA LEU A 70 -11.48 -1.00 -6.96
C LEU A 70 -12.75 -1.34 -6.16
N LYS A 71 -13.15 -2.62 -6.18
CA LYS A 71 -14.18 -3.15 -5.29
C LYS A 71 -13.45 -3.61 -4.03
N LEU A 72 -13.62 -2.85 -2.95
CA LEU A 72 -13.18 -3.19 -1.59
C LEU A 72 -14.39 -3.59 -0.76
#